data_AF-A0A5J6PVF9-F1
#
_entry.id   AF-A0A5J6PVF9-F1
#
_cell.length_a   1.000
_cell.length_b   1.000
_cell.length_c   1.000
_cell.angle_alpha   90.00
_cell.angle_beta   90.00
_cell.angle_gamma   90.00
#
_symmetry.space_group_name_H-M   'P 1'
#
loop_
_entity.id
_entity.type
_entity.pdbx_description
1 polymer ?
#
loop_
_entity_poly.entity_id
_entity_poly.type
_entity_poly.pdbx_seq_one_letter_code
_entity_poly.pdbx_strand_id
1 'polypeptide(L)'
;MAYNGKASKQQAKIAAYVLSYEFGATQSSIAQVFNTSQSVISQWIKEVTYQKKIGDLEGQIDKAMELVQELSKQLQIESKRLD
;
A
#
# COMPACT_ATOMS: atom_id res chain seq x y z
N MET A 1 11.93 14.25 19.91
CA MET A 1 10.73 13.53 20.40
C MET A 1 10.67 12.20 19.67
N ALA A 2 10.78 11.07 20.39
CA ALA A 2 10.59 9.75 19.78
C ALA A 2 9.08 9.49 19.59
N TYR A 3 8.72 8.74 18.57
CA TYR A 3 7.35 8.27 18.36
C TYR A 3 6.88 7.44 19.57
N ASN A 4 5.94 7.99 20.34
CA ASN A 4 5.52 7.47 21.66
C ASN A 4 4.58 6.25 21.61
N GLY A 5 4.67 5.39 20.57
CA GLY A 5 3.93 4.12 20.50
C GLY A 5 2.40 4.22 20.45
N LYS A 6 1.82 5.41 20.26
CA LYS A 6 0.36 5.62 20.27
C LYS A 6 -0.36 5.11 19.02
N ALA A 7 0.34 4.91 17.91
CA ALA A 7 -0.26 4.40 16.68
C ALA A 7 0.22 2.97 16.40
N SER A 8 -0.59 2.23 15.65
CA SER A 8 -0.31 0.83 15.32
C SER A 8 0.96 0.70 14.48
N LYS A 9 1.56 -0.49 14.47
CA LYS A 9 2.73 -0.78 13.63
C LYS A 9 2.47 -0.44 12.15
N GLN A 10 1.25 -0.69 11.66
CA GLN A 10 0.88 -0.33 10.28
C GLN A 10 0.80 1.18 10.08
N GLN A 11 0.22 1.92 11.03
CA GLN A 11 0.20 3.39 10.98
C GLN A 11 1.61 3.98 11.03
N ALA A 12 2.53 3.41 11.81
CA ALA A 12 3.93 3.83 11.83
C ALA A 12 4.63 3.62 10.48
N LYS A 13 4.40 2.47 9.82
CA LYS A 13 4.92 2.20 8.47
C LYS A 13 4.41 3.21 7.45
N ILE A 14 3.11 3.48 7.47
CA ILE A 14 2.48 4.45 6.56
C ILE A 14 3.04 5.85 6.82
N ALA A 15 3.20 6.26 8.08
CA ALA A 15 3.81 7.53 8.43
C ALA A 15 5.26 7.65 7.91
N ALA A 16 6.07 6.59 8.03
CA ALA A 16 7.42 6.56 7.48
C ALA A 16 7.43 6.69 5.95
N TYR A 17 6.50 6.03 5.25
CA TYR A 17 6.32 6.18 3.81
C TYR A 17 5.97 7.62 3.42
N VAL A 18 4.97 8.22 4.07
CA VAL A 18 4.53 9.59 3.81
C VAL A 18 5.64 10.59 4.09
N LEU A 19 6.36 10.46 5.21
CA LEU A 19 7.50 11.32 5.52
C LEU A 19 8.59 11.26 4.45
N SER A 20 8.85 10.08 3.89
CA SER A 20 9.87 9.91 2.85
C SER A 20 9.43 10.44 1.48
N TYR A 21 8.22 10.12 1.03
CA TYR A 21 7.77 10.41 -0.34
C TYR A 21 7.08 11.77 -0.49
N GLU A 22 6.30 12.18 0.52
CA GLU A 22 5.51 13.42 0.46
C GLU A 22 6.25 14.60 1.12
N PHE A 23 7.07 14.32 2.14
CA PHE A 23 7.81 15.35 2.89
C PHE A 23 9.32 15.34 2.65
N GLY A 24 9.85 14.40 1.87
CA GLY A 24 11.27 14.35 1.50
C GLY A 24 12.24 14.05 2.66
N ALA A 25 11.74 13.54 3.79
CA ALA A 25 12.58 13.19 4.93
C ALA A 25 13.52 12.02 4.60
N THR A 26 14.76 12.07 5.08
CA THR A 26 15.72 10.99 4.86
C THR A 26 15.40 9.81 5.77
N GLN A 27 15.76 8.59 5.34
CA GLN A 27 15.53 7.40 6.17
C GLN A 27 16.28 7.48 7.52
N SER A 28 17.42 8.18 7.58
CA SER A 28 18.15 8.41 8.83
C SER A 28 17.39 9.34 9.78
N SER A 29 16.79 10.43 9.30
CA SER A 29 15.98 11.31 10.16
C SER A 29 14.70 10.62 10.63
N ILE A 30 14.06 9.84 9.76
CA ILE A 30 12.89 9.04 10.11
C ILE A 30 13.26 7.99 11.17
N ALA A 31 14.39 7.29 11.00
CA ALA A 31 14.89 6.30 11.96
C ALA A 31 15.11 6.90 13.36
N GLN A 32 15.64 8.12 13.46
CA GLN A 32 15.79 8.85 14.72
C GLN A 32 14.44 9.16 15.38
N VAL A 33 13.44 9.60 14.60
CA VAL A 33 12.09 9.92 15.10
C VAL A 33 11.39 8.66 15.61
N PHE A 34 11.51 7.54 14.88
CA PHE A 34 10.86 6.27 15.24
C PHE A 34 11.68 5.41 16.20
N ASN A 35 12.87 5.87 16.62
CA ASN A 35 13.80 5.12 17.47
C ASN A 35 14.06 3.69 16.96
N THR A 36 14.34 3.57 15.66
CA THR A 36 14.61 2.29 14.99
C THR A 36 15.79 2.43 14.02
N SER A 37 16.20 1.33 13.37
CA SER A 37 17.29 1.39 12.39
C SER A 37 16.82 1.91 11.03
N GLN A 38 17.75 2.48 10.27
CA GLN A 38 17.48 2.88 8.88
C GLN A 38 17.03 1.69 8.01
N SER A 39 17.57 0.49 8.26
CA SER A 39 17.16 -0.73 7.54
C SER A 39 15.69 -1.09 7.78
N VAL A 40 15.19 -0.92 9.02
CA VAL A 40 13.77 -1.12 9.35
C VAL A 40 12.89 -0.10 8.63
N ILE A 41 13.30 1.18 8.59
CA ILE A 41 12.57 2.21 7.83
C ILE A 41 12.53 1.89 6.34
N SER A 42 13.67 1.48 5.75
CA SER A 42 13.73 1.05 4.35
C SER A 42 12.78 -0.11 4.05
N GLN A 43 12.70 -1.10 4.95
CA GLN A 43 11.76 -2.21 4.84
C GLN A 43 10.30 -1.73 4.90
N TRP A 44 9.97 -0.88 5.88
CA TRP A 44 8.61 -0.35 6.03
C TRP A 44 8.14 0.41 4.80
N ILE A 45 9.01 1.25 4.25
CA ILE A 45 8.74 2.01 3.03
C ILE A 45 8.46 1.06 1.86
N LYS A 46 9.26 0.00 1.68
CA LYS A 46 9.05 -1.00 0.62
C LYS A 46 7.72 -1.74 0.80
N GLU A 47 7.40 -2.15 2.03
CA GLU A 47 6.15 -2.84 2.34
C GLU A 47 4.92 -1.99 1.97
N VAL A 48 4.88 -0.72 2.40
CA VAL A 48 3.78 0.19 2.04
C VAL A 48 3.70 0.44 0.54
N THR A 49 4.87 0.55 -0.13
CA THR A 49 4.92 0.70 -1.59
C THR A 49 4.28 -0.50 -2.29
N TYR A 50 4.57 -1.73 -1.83
CA TYR A 50 3.94 -2.94 -2.39
C TYR A 50 2.45 -3.00 -2.10
N GLN A 51 2.03 -2.68 -0.87
CA GLN A 51 0.61 -2.64 -0.51
C GLN A 51 -0.18 -1.65 -1.37
N LYS A 52 0.39 -0.46 -1.63
CA LYS A 52 -0.21 0.54 -2.53
C LYS A 52 -0.37 0.00 -3.95
N LYS A 53 0.65 -0.69 -4.48
CA LYS A 53 0.58 -1.32 -5.81
C LYS A 53 -0.44 -2.45 -5.88
N ILE A 54 -0.52 -3.29 -4.85
CA ILE A 54 -1.51 -4.37 -4.77
C ILE A 54 -2.92 -3.79 -4.78
N GLY A 55 -3.21 -2.82 -3.91
CA GLY A 55 -4.54 -2.20 -3.87
C GLY A 55 -4.91 -1.48 -5.18
N ASP A 56 -3.95 -0.83 -5.84
CA ASP A 56 -4.18 -0.24 -7.16
C ASP A 56 -4.48 -1.31 -8.23
N LEU A 57 -3.73 -2.42 -8.23
CA LEU A 57 -3.97 -3.54 -9.15
C LEU A 57 -5.31 -4.23 -8.90
N GLU A 58 -5.68 -4.48 -7.64
CA GLU A 58 -6.99 -5.02 -7.26
C GLU A 58 -8.12 -4.13 -7.78
N GLY A 59 -8.00 -2.81 -7.59
CA GLY A 59 -8.98 -1.86 -8.12
C GLY A 59 -9.03 -1.79 -9.65
N GLN A 60 -7.90 -2.03 -10.34
CA GLN A 60 -7.88 -2.15 -11.80
C GLN A 60 -8.56 -3.43 -12.28
N ILE A 61 -8.37 -4.55 -11.57
CA ILE A 61 -9.05 -5.82 -11.86
C ILE A 61 -10.56 -5.67 -11.67
N ASP A 62 -11.01 -5.05 -10.57
CA ASP A 62 -12.44 -4.84 -10.32
C ASP A 62 -13.11 -4.04 -11.46
N LYS A 63 -12.45 -2.98 -11.93
CA LYS A 63 -12.93 -2.20 -13.10
C LYS A 63 -12.93 -3.02 -14.38
N ALA A 64 -11.89 -3.84 -14.60
CA ALA A 64 -11.83 -4.73 -15.75
C ALA A 64 -12.95 -5.78 -15.70
N MET A 65 -13.34 -6.24 -14.50
CA MET A 65 -14.45 -7.17 -14.33
C MET A 65 -15.79 -6.55 -14.75
N GLU A 66 -16.05 -5.27 -14.46
CA GLU A 66 -17.25 -4.57 -14.95
C GLU A 66 -17.31 -4.58 -16.49
N LEU A 67 -16.18 -4.29 -17.15
CA LEU A 67 -16.08 -4.36 -18.60
C LEU A 67 -16.31 -5.79 -19.12
N VAL A 68 -15.67 -6.78 -18.48
CA VAL A 68 -15.80 -8.19 -18.88
C VAL A 68 -17.23 -8.69 -18.71
N GLN A 69 -17.96 -8.26 -17.68
CA GLN A 69 -19.38 -8.61 -17.52
C GLN A 69 -20.24 -8.06 -18.65
N GLU A 70 -19.95 -6.86 -19.14
CA GLU A 70 -20.67 -6.31 -20.29
C GLU A 70 -20.34 -7.07 -21.58
N LEU A 71 -19.05 -7.37 -21.80
CA LEU A 71 -18.60 -8.16 -22.95
C LEU A 71 -19.12 -9.61 -22.89
N SER A 72 -19.22 -10.22 -21.71
CA SER A 72 -19.69 -11.60 -21.56
C SER A 72 -21.17 -11.74 -21.92
N LYS A 73 -22.00 -10.72 -21.65
CA LYS A 73 -23.39 -10.66 -22.14
C LYS A 73 -23.44 -10.66 -23.66
N GLN A 74 -22.58 -9.89 -24.32
CA GLN A 74 -22.51 -9.84 -25.79
C GLN A 74 -22.06 -11.17 -26.40
N LEU A 75 -21.18 -11.89 -25.70
CA LEU A 75 -20.66 -13.19 -26.11
C LEU A 75 -21.52 -14.38 -25.67
N GLN A 76 -22.63 -14.15 -24.94
CA GLN A 76 -23.46 -15.20 -24.33
C GLN A 76 -22.69 -16.19 -23.43
N ILE A 77 -21.62 -15.70 -22.78
CA ILE A 77 -20.80 -16.50 -21.87
C ILE A 77 -21.28 -16.24 -20.44
N GLU A 78 -21.75 -17.29 -19.74
CA GLU A 78 -22.07 -17.19 -18.31
C GLU A 78 -20.80 -17.04 -17.48
N SER A 79 -20.77 -16.00 -16.65
CA SER A 79 -19.71 -15.79 -15.67
C SER A 79 -19.84 -16.81 -14.55
N LYS A 80 -18.92 -17.78 -14.46
CA LYS A 80 -18.72 -18.62 -13.28
C LYS A 80 -17.70 -17.94 -12.36
N ARG A 81 -18.17 -17.17 -11.39
CA ARG A 81 -17.32 -16.75 -10.29
C ARG A 81 -17.32 -17.88 -9.26
N LEU A 82 -16.14 -18.36 -8.88
CA LEU A 82 -15.96 -19.16 -7.67
C LEU A 82 -15.80 -18.17 -6.52
N ASP A 83 -16.79 -18.17 -5.64
CA ASP A 83 -16.87 -17.45 -4.37
C ASP A 83 -15.79 -17.87 -3.37
#